data_AF-A0AB39CNI3-F1
#
_entry.id   AF-A0AB39CNI3-F1
#
_cell.length_a   1.000
_cell.length_b   1.000
_cell.length_c   1.000
_cell.angle_alpha   90.00
_cell.angle_beta   90.00
_cell.angle_gamma   90.00
#
_symmetry.space_group_name_H-M   'P 1'
#
loop_
_entity.id
_entity.type
_entity.pdbx_description
1 polymer ?
#
loop_
_entity_poly.entity_id
_entity_poly.type
_entity_poly.pdbx_seq_one_letter_code
_entity_poly.pdbx_strand_id
1 'polypeptide(L)'
;MVKIQRVWDQIGQYWVEITGGRGYYHNCNRGSYKHPGTGLIDHHDAEKRRNLMRSLMYLAKKDQFVRVKASPKSKTFMTGHLPRLLSRRTGRPRTKGVDPLSNEAPESPIDLTDTIP
;
A
#
# COMPACT_ATOMS: atom_id res chain seq x y z
N MET A 1 12.97 -1.94 -17.53
CA MET A 1 11.85 -2.17 -16.60
C MET A 1 11.08 -3.49 -16.84
N VAL A 2 11.64 -4.49 -17.55
CA VAL A 2 10.95 -5.76 -17.91
C VAL A 2 11.36 -6.94 -17.00
N LYS A 3 12.49 -6.86 -16.29
CA LYS A 3 13.04 -8.01 -15.53
C LYS A 3 12.23 -8.37 -14.27
N ILE A 4 11.62 -7.41 -13.58
CA ILE A 4 10.91 -7.66 -12.31
C ILE A 4 9.61 -8.44 -12.52
N GLN A 5 8.91 -8.23 -13.64
CA GLN A 5 7.61 -8.88 -13.88
C GLN A 5 7.72 -10.41 -13.99
N ARG A 6 8.79 -10.90 -14.62
CA ARG A 6 9.00 -12.35 -14.81
C ARG A 6 9.26 -13.11 -13.50
N VAL A 7 9.85 -12.45 -12.49
CA VAL A 7 10.19 -13.09 -11.21
C VAL A 7 8.91 -13.44 -10.43
N TRP A 8 7.90 -12.57 -10.44
CA TRP A 8 6.65 -12.82 -9.72
C TRP A 8 5.88 -14.02 -10.27
N ASP A 9 5.92 -14.21 -11.58
CA ASP A 9 5.26 -15.34 -12.22
C ASP A 9 5.94 -16.66 -11.89
N GLN A 10 7.27 -16.67 -11.85
CA GLN A 10 8.05 -17.85 -11.46
C GLN A 10 7.79 -18.23 -10.00
N ILE A 11 7.73 -17.26 -9.08
CA ILE A 11 7.38 -17.50 -7.68
C ILE A 11 5.96 -18.08 -7.57
N GLY A 12 5.01 -17.52 -8.33
CA GLY A 12 3.63 -18.00 -8.35
C GLY A 12 3.50 -19.43 -8.87
N GLN A 13 4.16 -19.76 -9.98
CA GLN A 13 4.20 -21.11 -10.53
C GLN A 13 4.81 -22.10 -9.54
N TYR A 14 5.94 -21.72 -8.94
CA TYR A 14 6.59 -22.54 -7.91
C TYR A 14 5.68 -22.76 -6.69
N TRP A 15 4.90 -21.76 -6.27
CA TRP A 15 3.92 -21.91 -5.20
C TRP A 15 2.85 -22.97 -5.51
N VAL A 16 2.32 -22.98 -6.74
CA VAL A 16 1.37 -24.01 -7.19
C VAL A 16 2.02 -25.39 -7.18
N GLU A 17 3.27 -25.50 -7.63
CA GLU A 17 4.04 -26.74 -7.66
C GLU A 17 4.24 -27.32 -6.25
N ILE A 18 4.82 -26.55 -5.32
CA ILE A 18 5.14 -27.06 -3.97
C ILE A 18 3.90 -27.37 -3.12
N THR A 19 2.75 -26.79 -3.48
CA THR A 19 1.47 -27.05 -2.81
C THR A 19 0.71 -28.23 -3.43
N GLY A 20 1.25 -28.86 -4.48
CA GLY A 20 0.62 -29.95 -5.21
C GLY A 20 -0.65 -29.50 -5.92
N GLY A 21 -0.65 -28.30 -6.50
CA GLY A 21 -1.80 -27.72 -7.22
C GLY A 21 -2.86 -27.08 -6.34
N ARG A 22 -2.73 -27.13 -5.01
CA ARG A 22 -3.71 -26.54 -4.07
C ARG A 22 -3.54 -25.04 -3.86
N GLY A 23 -2.33 -24.54 -4.04
CA GLY A 23 -2.02 -23.12 -3.94
C GLY A 23 -2.48 -22.37 -5.18
N TYR A 24 -2.88 -21.11 -4.99
CA TYR A 24 -3.27 -20.20 -6.06
C TYR A 24 -2.44 -18.92 -5.96
N TYR A 25 -2.13 -18.31 -7.12
CA TYR A 25 -1.50 -17.01 -7.19
C TYR A 25 -2.17 -16.15 -8.27
N HIS A 26 -2.09 -14.84 -8.11
CA HIS A 26 -2.56 -13.88 -9.10
C HIS A 26 -1.54 -12.75 -9.25
N ASN A 27 -1.00 -12.56 -10.45
CA ASN A 27 -0.10 -11.45 -10.71
C ASN A 27 -0.91 -10.19 -11.06
N CYS A 28 -1.14 -9.33 -10.07
CA CYS A 28 -1.85 -8.08 -10.25
C CYS A 28 -1.16 -7.15 -11.28
N ASN A 29 0.14 -7.23 -11.51
CA ASN A 29 0.77 -6.33 -12.48
C ASN A 29 0.36 -6.59 -13.95
N ARG A 30 -0.26 -7.74 -14.22
CA ARG A 30 -0.81 -8.06 -15.56
C ARG A 30 -2.19 -7.45 -15.80
N GLY A 31 -2.88 -7.01 -14.75
CA GLY A 31 -4.25 -6.49 -14.81
C GLY A 31 -4.30 -4.97 -14.88
N SER A 32 -5.46 -4.46 -15.33
CA SER A 32 -5.83 -3.05 -15.16
C SER A 32 -6.79 -2.92 -13.99
N TYR A 33 -6.56 -1.94 -13.12
CA TYR A 33 -7.38 -1.69 -11.94
C TYR A 33 -7.82 -0.24 -11.88
N LYS A 34 -9.04 0.00 -11.41
CA LYS A 34 -9.58 1.34 -11.16
C LYS A 34 -8.71 2.15 -10.18
N HIS A 35 -8.06 1.47 -9.24
CA HIS A 35 -7.22 2.08 -8.21
C HIS A 35 -5.88 1.31 -8.11
N PRO A 36 -4.90 1.59 -8.99
CA PRO A 36 -3.64 0.87 -8.99
C PRO A 36 -2.85 1.20 -7.71
N GLY A 37 -2.45 0.15 -6.99
CA GLY A 37 -1.64 0.21 -5.78
C GLY A 37 -0.43 -0.72 -5.83
N THR A 38 0.02 -1.07 -7.02
CA THR A 38 1.19 -1.94 -7.27
C THR A 38 2.38 -1.14 -7.81
N GLY A 39 3.57 -1.70 -7.73
CA GLY A 39 4.81 -1.05 -8.18
C GLY A 39 5.46 -0.15 -7.13
N LEU A 40 6.31 0.78 -7.58
CA LEU A 40 7.02 1.71 -6.69
C LEU A 40 6.07 2.80 -6.19
N ILE A 41 5.93 2.92 -4.87
CA ILE A 41 5.07 3.91 -4.22
C ILE A 41 5.95 4.85 -3.40
N ASP A 42 6.00 6.11 -3.81
CA ASP A 42 6.72 7.16 -3.09
C ASP A 42 5.95 7.63 -1.86
N HIS A 43 6.67 8.09 -0.83
CA HIS A 43 6.07 8.61 0.39
C HIS A 43 5.14 9.81 0.16
N HIS A 44 5.51 10.67 -0.80
CA HIS A 44 4.78 11.88 -1.16
C HIS A 44 3.69 11.64 -2.21
N ASP A 45 3.59 10.43 -2.78
CA ASP A 45 2.51 10.04 -3.68
C ASP A 45 1.27 9.64 -2.86
N ALA A 46 0.52 10.66 -2.42
CA ALA A 46 -0.64 10.47 -1.55
C ALA A 46 -1.74 9.62 -2.22
N GLU A 47 -1.86 9.67 -3.54
CA GLU A 47 -2.85 8.89 -4.28
C GLU A 47 -2.49 7.41 -4.32
N LYS A 48 -1.27 7.05 -4.73
CA LYS A 48 -0.84 5.64 -4.73
C LYS A 48 -0.88 5.04 -3.34
N ARG A 49 -0.54 5.81 -2.31
CA ARG A 49 -0.66 5.37 -0.90
C ARG A 49 -2.11 5.09 -0.51
N ARG A 50 -3.06 5.93 -0.92
CA ARG A 50 -4.50 5.67 -0.70
C ARG A 50 -4.96 4.42 -1.44
N ASN A 51 -4.55 4.24 -2.69
CA ASN A 51 -4.89 3.05 -3.48
C ASN A 51 -4.31 1.78 -2.86
N LEU A 52 -3.05 1.81 -2.41
CA LEU A 52 -2.43 0.71 -1.68
C LEU A 52 -3.21 0.37 -0.40
N MET A 53 -3.57 1.38 0.40
CA MET A 53 -4.33 1.16 1.63
C MET A 53 -5.67 0.47 1.35
N ARG A 54 -6.37 0.90 0.29
CA ARG A 54 -7.61 0.26 -0.16
C ARG A 54 -7.39 -1.21 -0.53
N SER A 55 -6.30 -1.53 -1.23
CA SER A 55 -5.94 -2.91 -1.57
C SER A 55 -5.61 -3.75 -0.33
N LEU A 56 -4.87 -3.18 0.64
CA LEU A 56 -4.52 -3.87 1.88
C LEU A 56 -5.74 -4.19 2.75
N MET A 57 -6.77 -3.34 2.73
CA MET A 57 -8.03 -3.63 3.44
C MET A 57 -8.72 -4.91 2.93
N TYR A 58 -8.46 -5.34 1.69
CA TYR A 58 -8.99 -6.61 1.18
C TYR A 58 -8.22 -7.83 1.71
N LEU A 59 -6.95 -7.69 2.14
CA LEU A 59 -6.19 -8.81 2.73
C LEU A 59 -6.75 -9.26 4.08
N ALA A 60 -7.32 -8.31 4.83
CA ALA A 60 -7.93 -8.55 6.13
C ALA A 60 -9.46 -8.45 6.05
N LYS A 61 -10.05 -8.94 4.95
CA LYS A 61 -11.51 -8.96 4.84
C LYS A 61 -12.06 -9.86 5.94
N LYS A 62 -12.99 -9.31 6.74
CA LYS A 62 -13.62 -10.01 7.89
C LYS A 62 -14.21 -11.38 7.55
N ASP A 63 -14.49 -11.65 6.27
CA ASP A 63 -15.06 -12.90 5.78
C ASP A 63 -13.98 -13.95 5.41
N GLN A 64 -12.70 -13.58 5.43
CA GLN A 64 -11.54 -14.43 5.10
C GLN A 64 -10.74 -14.82 6.36
N PHE A 65 -11.41 -15.35 7.37
CA PHE A 65 -10.75 -15.88 8.56
C PHE A 65 -10.73 -17.40 8.54
N VAL A 66 -9.55 -17.98 8.80
CA VAL A 66 -9.43 -19.41 9.08
C VAL A 66 -9.70 -19.58 10.58
N ARG A 67 -10.79 -20.26 10.94
CA ARG A 67 -11.04 -20.69 12.32
C ARG A 67 -10.07 -21.81 12.69
N VAL A 68 -8.88 -21.45 13.12
CA VAL A 68 -7.94 -22.41 13.71
C VAL A 68 -8.27 -22.54 15.19
N LYS A 69 -8.67 -23.73 15.63
CA LYS A 69 -8.71 -24.05 17.07
C LYS A 69 -7.27 -24.23 17.54
N ALA A 70 -6.64 -23.13 17.94
CA ALA A 70 -5.29 -23.15 18.48
C ALA A 70 -5.25 -24.01 19.75
N SER A 71 -4.23 -24.87 19.88
CA SER A 71 -4.00 -25.58 21.15
C SER A 71 -3.56 -24.58 22.22
N PRO A 72 -3.76 -24.85 23.52
CA PRO A 72 -3.45 -23.89 24.59
C PRO A 72 -2.00 -23.38 24.63
N LYS A 73 -1.06 -24.09 24.00
CA LYS A 73 0.38 -23.73 23.92
C LYS A 73 0.80 -23.10 22.59
N SER A 74 -0.15 -22.87 21.68
CA SER A 74 0.13 -22.28 20.37
C SER A 74 0.34 -20.77 20.47
N LYS A 75 1.36 -20.24 19.77
CA LYS A 75 1.52 -18.79 19.62
C LYS A 75 0.50 -18.28 18.62
N THR A 76 -0.39 -17.39 19.04
CA THR A 76 -1.34 -16.72 18.15
C THR A 76 -0.80 -15.35 17.75
N PHE A 77 -1.12 -14.93 16.53
CA PHE A 77 -0.96 -13.52 16.15
C PHE A 77 -2.19 -12.76 16.67
N MET A 78 -1.96 -11.68 17.42
CA MET A 78 -3.02 -10.77 17.83
C MET A 78 -3.09 -9.61 16.82
N THR A 79 -4.28 -9.04 16.65
CA THR A 79 -4.44 -7.78 15.90
C THR A 79 -3.60 -6.69 16.56
N GLY A 80 -2.57 -6.21 15.87
CA GLY A 80 -1.79 -5.07 16.34
C GLY A 80 -2.67 -3.82 16.38
N HIS A 81 -2.73 -3.15 17.52
CA HIS A 81 -3.38 -1.85 17.60
C HIS A 81 -2.50 -0.80 16.94
N LEU A 82 -3.09 0.02 16.06
CA LEU A 82 -2.37 1.15 15.49
C LEU A 82 -1.94 2.06 16.65
N PRO A 83 -0.63 2.36 16.79
CA PRO A 83 -0.17 3.21 17.87
C PRO A 83 -0.86 4.58 17.76
N ARG A 84 -1.24 5.14 18.91
CA ARG A 84 -1.75 6.51 18.95
C ARG A 84 -0.73 7.42 18.29
N LEU A 85 -1.20 8.34 17.46
CA LEU A 85 -0.34 9.36 16.85
C LEU A 85 0.45 10.04 17.97
N LEU A 86 1.77 9.88 17.93
CA LEU A 86 2.64 10.51 18.91
C LEU A 86 2.48 12.03 18.77
N SER A 87 2.31 12.73 19.89
CA SER A 87 2.26 14.20 19.93
C SER A 87 3.53 14.83 19.35
N ARG A 88 4.66 14.12 19.42
CA ARG A 88 5.93 14.52 18.82
C ARG A 88 6.36 13.50 17.77
N ARG A 89 6.56 13.97 16.54
CA ARG A 89 7.22 13.18 15.48
C ARG A 89 8.68 12.98 15.87
N THR A 90 9.09 11.75 16.11
CA THR A 90 10.49 11.39 16.34
C THR A 90 11.18 11.14 15.00
N GLY A 91 12.43 11.60 14.88
CA GLY A 91 13.25 11.46 13.67
C GLY A 91 13.28 12.68 12.76
N ARG A 92 14.21 12.67 11.79
CA ARG A 92 14.38 13.75 10.81
C ARG A 92 13.11 13.91 9.97
N PRO A 93 12.58 15.14 9.78
CA PRO A 93 11.47 15.37 8.86
C PRO A 93 11.82 14.88 7.45
N ARG A 94 10.87 14.18 6.81
CA ARG A 94 10.96 13.89 5.38
C ARG A 94 10.59 15.15 4.60
N THR A 95 11.56 16.02 4.37
CA THR A 95 11.45 17.08 3.37
C THR A 95 11.69 16.47 1.99
N LYS A 96 10.83 16.80 1.01
CA LYS A 96 11.28 16.75 -0.38
C LYS A 96 12.48 17.68 -0.43
N GLY A 97 13.63 17.25 -0.96
CA GLY A 97 14.74 18.17 -1.16
C GLY A 97 14.22 19.35 -1.96
N VAL A 98 13.97 20.49 -1.30
CA VAL A 98 13.73 21.74 -1.99
C VAL A 98 15.13 22.16 -2.39
N ASP A 99 15.43 22.05 -3.68
CA ASP A 99 16.60 22.74 -4.22
C ASP A 99 16.38 24.23 -3.95
N PRO A 100 17.26 24.94 -3.24
CA PRO A 100 17.01 26.32 -2.79
C PRO A 100 16.93 27.35 -3.93
N LEU A 101 17.01 26.93 -5.20
CA LEU A 101 17.25 27.81 -6.36
C LEU A 101 16.36 27.44 -7.56
N SER A 102 15.05 27.36 -7.37
CA SER A 102 14.10 27.47 -8.49
C SER A 102 12.86 28.28 -8.11
N ASN A 103 13.11 29.58 -7.97
CA ASN A 103 12.42 30.70 -8.62
C ASN A 103 10.92 30.94 -8.42
N GLU A 104 10.68 32.22 -8.09
CA GLU A 104 9.60 33.12 -8.52
C GLU A 104 8.18 32.79 -8.03
N ALA A 105 7.62 33.80 -7.35
CA ALA A 105 6.31 33.78 -6.74
C ALA A 105 5.21 33.45 -7.78
N PRO A 106 4.28 32.53 -7.49
CA PRO A 106 3.07 32.43 -8.29
C PRO A 106 2.22 33.68 -8.05
N GLU A 107 1.90 34.34 -9.15
CA GLU A 107 1.05 35.52 -9.25
C GLU A 107 -0.32 35.33 -8.58
N SER A 108 -0.65 36.26 -7.70
CA SER A 108 -1.98 36.71 -7.25
C SER A 108 -3.00 35.71 -6.65
N PRO A 109 -3.82 36.13 -5.66
CA PRO A 109 -4.76 35.24 -4.97
C PRO A 109 -6.01 34.92 -5.82
N ILE A 110 -6.40 33.66 -5.86
CA ILE A 110 -7.69 33.21 -6.39
C ILE A 110 -8.78 33.61 -5.39
N ASP A 111 -9.75 34.40 -5.85
CA ASP A 111 -10.90 34.92 -5.09
C ASP A 111 -11.82 33.79 -4.60
N LEU A 112 -12.20 33.87 -3.32
CA LEU A 112 -12.91 32.89 -2.52
C LEU A 112 -14.40 33.28 -2.42
N THR A 113 -15.12 33.41 -3.54
CA THR A 113 -16.57 33.73 -3.46
C THR A 113 -17.49 33.05 -4.47
N ASP A 114 -17.04 32.09 -5.29
CA ASP A 114 -17.97 31.38 -6.18
C ASP A 114 -17.82 29.87 -6.07
N THR A 115 -18.52 29.27 -5.11
CA THR A 115 -19.37 28.07 -5.30
C THR A 115 -20.04 27.77 -3.97
N ILE A 116 -21.32 28.06 -3.87
CA ILE A 116 -22.41 27.22 -3.33
C ILE A 116 -23.64 28.15 -3.21
N PRO A 117 -24.81 27.79 -3.76
CA PRO A 117 -26.06 28.16 -3.11
C PRO A 117 -26.29 27.30 -1.86
#